data_AF-A0A3F2RF31-F1
#
_entry.id   AF-A0A3F2RF31-F1
#
_cell.length_a   1.000
_cell.length_b   1.000
_cell.length_c   1.000
_cell.angle_alpha   90.00
_cell.angle_beta   90.00
_cell.angle_gamma   90.00
#
_symmetry.space_group_name_H-M   'P 1'
#
loop_
_entity.id
_entity.type
_entity.pdbx_description
1 polymer ?
#
loop_
_entity_poly.entity_id
_entity_poly.type
_entity_poly.pdbx_seq_one_letter_code
_entity_poly.pdbx_strand_id
1 'polypeptide(L)'
;MKFFVATASLAFLANEVNAHGYLSQPAADFPNGINTKYNALLTADSDPAFSGLKWDDSPEKNTATFTSSFPKSQFKTLRALMDTVAPDCGNTALTGSPVDVSALSSMKWQNDQEQKGFIDSHHGPCEAWIDDTRVMQSDDCRADYPNYPAEIPIDYSSCSGDCTFTFYWMALHEPNWQVYKQCAPITNGSGVLSVSPASIDHDKVEPFPQPGPTTISEKAAVKFKPQWLAAVVIPTLL
;
A
#
# COMPACT_ATOMS: atom_id res chain seq x y z
N MET A 1 -44.87 -9.30 -53.53
CA MET A 1 -44.52 -8.72 -52.22
C MET A 1 -43.07 -9.06 -51.91
N LYS A 2 -42.19 -8.07 -51.73
CA LYS A 2 -40.79 -8.28 -51.34
C LYS A 2 -40.73 -8.15 -49.81
N PHE A 3 -40.38 -9.24 -49.13
CA PHE A 3 -40.17 -9.24 -47.69
C PHE A 3 -38.73 -8.81 -47.39
N PHE A 4 -38.57 -7.71 -46.65
CA PHE A 4 -37.30 -7.31 -46.08
C PHE A 4 -37.18 -7.97 -44.70
N VAL A 5 -36.18 -8.83 -44.53
CA VAL A 5 -35.81 -9.38 -43.22
C VAL A 5 -34.78 -8.43 -42.61
N ALA A 6 -35.15 -7.77 -41.50
CA ALA A 6 -34.24 -6.95 -40.72
C ALA A 6 -33.54 -7.83 -39.68
N THR A 7 -32.24 -8.03 -39.84
CA THR A 7 -31.38 -8.67 -38.84
C THR A 7 -30.99 -7.65 -37.77
N ALA A 8 -31.61 -7.74 -36.59
CA ALA A 8 -31.17 -6.99 -35.41
C ALA A 8 -29.90 -7.63 -34.85
N SER A 9 -28.80 -6.88 -34.86
CA SER A 9 -27.54 -7.29 -34.23
C SER A 9 -27.59 -6.92 -32.74
N LEU A 10 -27.69 -7.91 -31.85
CA LEU A 10 -27.50 -7.69 -30.41
C LEU A 10 -26.00 -7.49 -30.15
N ALA A 11 -25.61 -6.28 -29.77
CA ALA A 11 -24.29 -6.01 -29.21
C ALA A 11 -24.28 -6.49 -27.76
N PHE A 12 -23.52 -7.56 -27.47
CA PHE A 12 -23.23 -7.97 -26.10
C PHE A 12 -22.22 -6.99 -25.50
N LEU A 13 -22.66 -6.16 -24.55
CA LEU A 13 -21.76 -5.44 -23.66
C LEU A 13 -21.18 -6.48 -22.70
N ALA A 14 -19.89 -6.82 -22.85
CA ALA A 14 -19.19 -7.61 -21.86
C ALA A 14 -19.06 -6.77 -20.59
N ASN A 15 -19.76 -7.17 -19.52
CA ASN A 15 -19.47 -6.64 -18.20
C ASN A 15 -18.09 -7.20 -17.79
N GLU A 16 -17.11 -6.32 -17.62
CA GLU A 16 -15.83 -6.65 -16.99
C GLU A 16 -16.14 -7.13 -15.56
N VAL A 17 -15.94 -8.42 -15.30
CA VAL A 17 -16.16 -9.02 -13.97
C VAL A 17 -14.92 -8.78 -13.14
N ASN A 18 -15.02 -7.91 -12.14
CA ASN A 18 -13.95 -7.63 -11.19
C ASN A 18 -13.95 -8.69 -10.07
N ALA A 19 -13.78 -9.95 -10.46
CA ALA A 19 -14.01 -11.12 -9.62
C ALA A 19 -12.79 -11.55 -8.79
N HIS A 20 -11.70 -10.78 -8.79
CA HIS A 20 -10.50 -11.05 -8.00
C HIS A 20 -10.27 -9.91 -6.99
N GLY A 21 -9.28 -10.02 -6.11
CA GLY A 21 -9.08 -9.04 -5.05
C GLY A 21 -8.26 -7.81 -5.46
N TYR A 22 -8.44 -6.71 -4.75
CA TYR A 22 -7.63 -5.49 -4.88
C TYR A 22 -7.23 -4.91 -3.52
N LEU A 23 -6.16 -4.14 -3.53
CA LEU A 23 -5.63 -3.36 -2.41
C LEU A 23 -6.49 -2.11 -2.23
N SER A 24 -7.44 -2.17 -1.30
CA SER A 24 -8.34 -1.06 -0.99
C SER A 24 -7.78 -0.10 0.06
N GLN A 25 -6.79 -0.53 0.84
CA GLN A 25 -6.11 0.29 1.83
C GLN A 25 -4.65 -0.18 2.00
N PRO A 26 -3.63 0.71 1.89
CA PRO A 26 -3.71 2.01 1.25
C PRO A 26 -4.24 1.83 -0.18
N ALA A 27 -5.20 2.66 -0.59
CA ALA A 27 -5.88 2.45 -1.87
C ALA A 27 -4.89 2.52 -3.03
N ALA A 28 -4.79 1.44 -3.82
CA ALA A 28 -4.00 1.44 -5.03
C ALA A 28 -4.65 2.33 -6.11
N ASP A 29 -3.82 3.01 -6.90
CA ASP A 29 -4.28 3.78 -8.04
C ASP A 29 -4.46 2.87 -9.26
N PHE A 30 -5.66 2.84 -9.82
CA PHE A 30 -6.00 2.10 -11.03
C PHE A 30 -6.39 3.10 -12.13
N PRO A 31 -5.47 3.45 -13.05
CA PRO A 31 -5.68 4.53 -14.01
C PRO A 31 -6.91 4.35 -14.93
N ASN A 32 -7.33 3.10 -15.15
CA ASN A 32 -8.44 2.73 -16.03
C ASN A 32 -9.62 2.09 -15.27
N GLY A 33 -9.75 2.38 -13.97
CA GLY A 33 -10.72 1.72 -13.10
C GLY A 33 -10.17 0.41 -12.52
N ILE A 34 -10.79 -0.06 -11.43
CA ILE A 34 -10.31 -1.23 -10.68
C ILE A 34 -10.19 -2.44 -11.62
N ASN A 35 -8.96 -2.96 -11.75
CA ASN A 35 -8.63 -4.14 -12.54
C ASN A 35 -7.97 -5.19 -11.64
N THR A 36 -8.75 -6.20 -11.26
CA THR A 36 -8.31 -7.26 -10.35
C THR A 36 -7.67 -8.45 -11.04
N LYS A 37 -7.51 -8.44 -12.38
CA LYS A 37 -6.87 -9.56 -13.10
C LYS A 37 -5.47 -9.85 -12.53
N TYR A 38 -5.10 -11.12 -12.42
CA TYR A 38 -3.71 -11.48 -12.09
C TYR A 38 -2.74 -10.89 -13.12
N ASN A 39 -1.51 -10.60 -12.67
CA ASN A 39 -0.50 -9.92 -13.48
C ASN A 39 0.24 -10.89 -14.40
N ALA A 40 0.50 -12.10 -13.92
CA ALA A 40 1.24 -13.12 -14.65
C ALA A 40 0.91 -14.53 -14.11
N LEU A 41 1.48 -15.53 -14.76
CA LEU A 41 1.45 -16.92 -14.32
C LEU A 41 2.86 -17.39 -13.98
N LEU A 42 2.97 -18.18 -12.92
CA LEU A 42 4.13 -19.02 -12.60
C LEU A 42 3.70 -20.49 -12.65
N THR A 43 4.66 -21.38 -12.77
CA THR A 43 4.44 -22.84 -12.69
C THR A 43 5.57 -23.47 -11.89
N ALA A 44 5.46 -24.76 -11.63
CA ALA A 44 6.54 -25.56 -11.03
C ALA A 44 7.88 -25.50 -11.81
N ASP A 45 7.87 -25.08 -13.07
CA ASP A 45 9.08 -24.94 -13.88
C ASP A 45 9.88 -23.67 -13.54
N SER A 46 9.34 -22.77 -12.72
CA SER A 46 10.02 -21.52 -12.34
C SER A 46 11.25 -21.75 -11.46
N ASP A 47 11.34 -22.90 -10.77
CA ASP A 47 12.49 -23.26 -9.95
C ASP A 47 12.58 -24.80 -9.77
N PRO A 48 13.77 -25.41 -9.87
CA PRO A 48 13.97 -26.84 -9.65
C PRO A 48 13.45 -27.37 -8.31
N ALA A 49 13.34 -26.52 -7.28
CA ALA A 49 12.78 -26.88 -5.97
C ALA A 49 11.32 -27.34 -6.03
N PHE A 50 10.58 -26.96 -7.07
CA PHE A 50 9.16 -27.29 -7.26
C PHE A 50 8.94 -28.48 -8.22
N SER A 51 9.99 -28.87 -8.95
CA SER A 51 9.92 -29.89 -10.00
C SER A 51 9.55 -31.27 -9.44
N GLY A 52 8.64 -31.97 -10.12
CA GLY A 52 8.19 -33.31 -9.75
C GLY A 52 7.27 -33.37 -8.52
N LEU A 53 6.89 -32.22 -7.96
CA LEU A 53 5.87 -32.14 -6.92
C LEU A 53 4.46 -32.12 -7.52
N LYS A 54 3.46 -32.36 -6.68
CA LYS A 54 2.05 -32.39 -7.06
C LYS A 54 1.42 -31.01 -6.91
N TRP A 55 0.78 -30.51 -7.96
CA TRP A 55 0.19 -29.16 -8.03
C TRP A 55 -1.28 -29.14 -8.49
N ASP A 56 -1.90 -30.31 -8.61
CA ASP A 56 -3.29 -30.55 -9.00
C ASP A 56 -4.12 -31.10 -7.83
N ASP A 57 -3.74 -30.79 -6.58
CA ASP A 57 -4.51 -31.12 -5.38
C ASP A 57 -5.35 -29.91 -4.92
N SER A 58 -5.91 -29.96 -3.70
CA SER A 58 -6.66 -28.83 -3.16
C SER A 58 -5.77 -27.57 -2.99
N PRO A 59 -6.36 -26.35 -3.03
CA PRO A 59 -5.61 -25.11 -2.84
C PRO A 59 -4.74 -25.10 -1.57
N GLU A 60 -5.26 -25.62 -0.46
CA GLU A 60 -4.54 -25.71 0.82
C GLU A 60 -3.33 -26.64 0.74
N LYS A 61 -3.47 -27.78 0.06
CA LYS A 61 -2.37 -28.74 -0.11
C LYS A 61 -1.31 -28.25 -1.09
N ASN A 62 -1.72 -27.58 -2.16
CA ASN A 62 -0.78 -26.93 -3.07
C ASN A 62 -0.01 -25.83 -2.33
N THR A 63 -0.70 -25.06 -1.48
CA THR A 63 -0.08 -24.05 -0.60
C THR A 63 0.91 -24.68 0.37
N ALA A 64 0.53 -25.73 1.10
CA ALA A 64 1.46 -26.46 1.96
C ALA A 64 2.65 -27.06 1.20
N THR A 65 2.44 -27.51 -0.03
CA THR A 65 3.51 -28.01 -0.93
C THR A 65 4.47 -26.88 -1.30
N PHE A 66 3.96 -25.70 -1.64
CA PHE A 66 4.78 -24.51 -1.86
C PHE A 66 5.56 -24.13 -0.61
N THR A 67 4.90 -23.96 0.54
CA THR A 67 5.53 -23.59 1.80
C THR A 67 6.66 -24.53 2.20
N SER A 68 6.48 -25.84 2.04
CA SER A 68 7.51 -26.83 2.38
C SER A 68 8.66 -26.94 1.37
N SER A 69 8.46 -26.50 0.12
CA SER A 69 9.45 -26.56 -0.95
C SER A 69 10.20 -25.24 -1.15
N PHE A 70 9.55 -24.10 -0.91
CA PHE A 70 10.11 -22.76 -1.15
C PHE A 70 11.44 -22.49 -0.44
N PRO A 71 11.69 -22.96 0.81
CA PRO A 71 13.00 -22.82 1.44
C PRO A 71 14.17 -23.45 0.66
N LYS A 72 13.89 -24.40 -0.25
CA LYS A 72 14.87 -25.06 -1.12
C LYS A 72 15.09 -24.30 -2.44
N SER A 73 14.26 -23.31 -2.75
CA SER A 73 14.38 -22.46 -3.94
C SER A 73 15.62 -21.57 -3.88
N GLN A 74 16.07 -21.15 -5.06
CA GLN A 74 17.06 -20.09 -5.15
C GLN A 74 16.52 -18.74 -4.66
N PHE A 75 15.22 -18.50 -4.80
CA PHE A 75 14.56 -17.28 -4.32
C PHE A 75 14.40 -17.33 -2.81
N LYS A 76 14.65 -16.19 -2.14
CA LYS A 76 14.59 -16.07 -0.67
C LYS A 76 13.35 -15.36 -0.16
N THR A 77 12.62 -14.72 -1.06
CA THR A 77 11.39 -13.99 -0.77
C THR A 77 10.39 -14.21 -1.89
N LEU A 78 9.11 -14.15 -1.55
CA LEU A 78 8.05 -14.25 -2.55
C LEU A 78 8.16 -13.13 -3.58
N ARG A 79 8.50 -11.90 -3.13
CA ARG A 79 8.86 -10.77 -4.01
C ARG A 79 9.89 -11.17 -5.08
N ALA A 80 11.00 -11.79 -4.67
CA ALA A 80 12.07 -12.16 -5.60
C ALA A 80 11.63 -13.18 -6.66
N LEU A 81 10.74 -14.11 -6.30
CA LEU A 81 10.15 -15.06 -7.25
C LEU A 81 9.16 -14.36 -8.20
N MET A 82 8.20 -13.62 -7.64
CA MET A 82 7.12 -12.99 -8.43
C MET A 82 7.62 -11.86 -9.33
N ASP A 83 8.65 -11.11 -8.93
CA ASP A 83 9.25 -10.05 -9.74
C ASP A 83 9.90 -10.58 -11.03
N THR A 84 10.17 -11.89 -11.14
CA THR A 84 10.67 -12.49 -12.39
C THR A 84 9.65 -12.43 -13.53
N VAL A 85 8.36 -12.34 -13.21
CA VAL A 85 7.26 -12.30 -14.19
C VAL A 85 6.36 -11.07 -14.04
N ALA A 86 6.43 -10.36 -12.91
CA ALA A 86 5.69 -9.12 -12.64
C ALA A 86 6.63 -8.06 -12.02
N PRO A 87 7.65 -7.55 -12.75
CA PRO A 87 8.65 -6.65 -12.19
C PRO A 87 8.11 -5.25 -11.87
N ASP A 88 7.02 -4.83 -12.50
CA ASP A 88 6.39 -3.52 -12.32
C ASP A 88 5.23 -3.55 -11.31
N CYS A 89 4.43 -2.49 -11.23
CA CYS A 89 3.27 -2.41 -10.35
C CYS A 89 2.00 -3.08 -10.92
N GLY A 90 2.15 -3.94 -11.92
CA GLY A 90 1.06 -4.72 -12.46
C GLY A 90 -0.05 -3.85 -13.04
N ASN A 91 -1.27 -3.99 -12.53
CA ASN A 91 -2.42 -3.21 -13.00
C ASN A 91 -2.58 -1.85 -12.28
N THR A 92 -1.64 -1.49 -11.41
CA THR A 92 -1.68 -0.28 -10.58
C THR A 92 -0.58 0.70 -10.97
N ALA A 93 -0.75 1.97 -10.63
CA ALA A 93 0.21 3.02 -10.92
C ALA A 93 0.74 3.71 -9.66
N LEU A 94 1.95 4.24 -9.74
CA LEU A 94 2.55 5.08 -8.70
C LEU A 94 2.39 6.59 -8.98
N THR A 95 1.71 6.94 -10.07
CA THR A 95 1.50 8.34 -10.48
C THR A 95 0.33 9.02 -9.77
N GLY A 96 -0.51 8.25 -9.06
CA GLY A 96 -1.59 8.76 -8.23
C GLY A 96 -1.06 9.52 -7.00
N SER A 97 -1.96 10.23 -6.32
CA SER A 97 -1.63 10.92 -5.07
C SER A 97 -1.24 9.90 -3.99
N PRO A 98 -0.13 10.09 -3.27
CA PRO A 98 0.24 9.23 -2.15
C PRO A 98 -0.83 9.16 -1.06
N VAL A 99 -1.04 7.98 -0.51
CA VAL A 99 -1.93 7.75 0.64
C VAL A 99 -1.17 8.01 1.94
N ASP A 100 -1.67 8.90 2.81
CA ASP A 100 -1.12 9.07 4.15
C ASP A 100 -1.48 7.87 5.03
N VAL A 101 -0.45 7.10 5.42
CA VAL A 101 -0.59 5.87 6.20
C VAL A 101 -0.34 6.09 7.70
N SER A 102 -0.10 7.33 8.16
CA SER A 102 0.23 7.63 9.56
C SER A 102 -0.85 7.22 10.58
N ALA A 103 -2.11 7.13 10.15
CA ALA A 103 -3.24 6.68 10.96
C ALA A 103 -3.60 5.20 10.74
N LEU A 104 -2.86 4.48 9.89
CA LEU A 104 -3.15 3.09 9.53
C LEU A 104 -2.23 2.14 10.29
N SER A 105 -2.78 1.00 10.70
CA SER A 105 -2.03 -0.13 11.29
C SER A 105 -2.20 -1.43 10.50
N SER A 106 -2.89 -1.35 9.36
CA SER A 106 -3.24 -2.49 8.52
C SER A 106 -3.38 -2.07 7.07
N MET A 107 -3.15 -3.03 6.17
CA MET A 107 -3.64 -2.97 4.80
C MET A 107 -4.96 -3.73 4.68
N LYS A 108 -5.72 -3.47 3.61
CA LYS A 108 -6.96 -4.18 3.28
C LYS A 108 -6.91 -4.70 1.86
N TRP A 109 -7.18 -5.99 1.72
CA TRP A 109 -7.39 -6.66 0.45
C TRP A 109 -8.85 -7.10 0.35
N GLN A 110 -9.51 -6.84 -0.75
CA GLN A 110 -10.93 -7.17 -0.89
C GLN A 110 -11.37 -7.50 -2.31
N ASN A 111 -12.39 -8.35 -2.38
CA ASN A 111 -13.19 -8.67 -3.54
C ASN A 111 -14.65 -8.36 -3.21
N ASP A 112 -15.16 -7.29 -3.80
CA ASP A 112 -16.50 -6.77 -3.51
C ASP A 112 -17.58 -7.67 -4.11
N GLN A 113 -17.30 -8.35 -5.22
CA GLN A 113 -18.27 -9.23 -5.88
C GLN A 113 -18.58 -10.46 -5.02
N GLU A 114 -17.55 -11.06 -4.43
CA GLU A 114 -17.67 -12.25 -3.60
C GLU A 114 -17.89 -11.92 -2.10
N GLN A 115 -17.77 -10.65 -1.72
CA GLN A 115 -17.77 -10.20 -0.32
C GLN A 115 -16.73 -10.95 0.53
N LYS A 116 -15.51 -11.07 -0.01
CA LYS A 116 -14.39 -11.78 0.62
C LYS A 116 -13.11 -10.98 0.50
N GLY A 117 -12.18 -11.14 1.46
CA GLY A 117 -10.82 -10.66 1.29
C GLY A 117 -10.11 -11.47 0.21
N PHE A 118 -9.60 -12.64 0.60
CA PHE A 118 -9.16 -13.68 -0.33
C PHE A 118 -10.31 -14.67 -0.58
N ILE A 119 -10.50 -15.10 -1.82
CA ILE A 119 -11.54 -16.09 -2.16
C ILE A 119 -11.10 -17.47 -1.65
N ASP A 120 -12.03 -18.27 -1.12
CA ASP A 120 -11.76 -19.60 -0.52
C ASP A 120 -11.04 -20.56 -1.44
N SER A 121 -11.21 -20.45 -2.75
CA SER A 121 -10.49 -21.32 -3.68
C SER A 121 -9.04 -20.89 -3.89
N HIS A 122 -8.63 -19.69 -3.47
CA HIS A 122 -7.34 -19.09 -3.83
C HIS A 122 -6.37 -19.06 -2.62
N HIS A 123 -6.06 -20.22 -2.07
CA HIS A 123 -5.02 -20.30 -1.03
C HIS A 123 -3.63 -20.01 -1.62
N GLY A 124 -2.74 -19.46 -0.77
CA GLY A 124 -1.34 -19.28 -1.13
C GLY A 124 -0.63 -18.15 -0.39
N PRO A 125 0.70 -18.06 -0.56
CA PRO A 125 1.55 -17.17 0.21
C PRO A 125 1.38 -15.71 -0.19
N CYS A 126 1.73 -14.82 0.73
CA CYS A 126 1.71 -13.39 0.50
C CYS A 126 2.85 -12.67 1.25
N GLU A 127 3.25 -11.53 0.71
CA GLU A 127 4.20 -10.62 1.33
C GLU A 127 3.76 -9.17 1.13
N ALA A 128 4.07 -8.30 2.09
CA ALA A 128 3.96 -6.86 1.91
C ALA A 128 5.32 -6.20 2.12
N TRP A 129 5.59 -5.17 1.33
CA TRP A 129 6.84 -4.44 1.31
C TRP A 129 6.59 -2.93 1.33
N ILE A 130 7.44 -2.22 2.03
CA ILE A 130 7.60 -0.77 1.94
C ILE A 130 9.00 -0.54 1.40
N ASP A 131 9.07 -0.03 0.17
CA ASP A 131 10.30 0.05 -0.61
C ASP A 131 11.07 -1.29 -0.58
N ASP A 132 12.24 -1.32 0.06
CA ASP A 132 13.10 -2.51 0.17
C ASP A 132 12.96 -3.24 1.52
N THR A 133 12.00 -2.84 2.35
CA THR A 133 11.75 -3.46 3.66
C THR A 133 10.52 -4.35 3.59
N ARG A 134 10.68 -5.65 3.88
CA ARG A 134 9.55 -6.57 4.04
C ARG A 134 8.88 -6.29 5.38
N VAL A 135 7.59 -5.94 5.35
CA VAL A 135 6.81 -5.57 6.54
C VAL A 135 5.76 -6.63 6.92
N MET A 136 5.46 -7.57 6.03
CA MET A 136 4.60 -8.72 6.32
C MET A 136 5.01 -9.93 5.47
N GLN A 137 4.86 -11.13 6.02
CA GLN A 137 4.83 -12.38 5.28
C GLN A 137 3.83 -13.34 5.93
N SER A 138 3.07 -14.07 5.11
CA SER A 138 2.24 -15.21 5.52
C SER A 138 2.35 -16.33 4.48
N ASP A 139 2.31 -17.58 4.94
CA ASP A 139 2.40 -18.77 4.10
C ASP A 139 1.07 -19.06 3.39
N ASP A 140 -0.05 -18.61 3.98
CA ASP A 140 -1.39 -18.76 3.41
C ASP A 140 -2.29 -17.59 3.84
N CYS A 141 -2.30 -16.54 3.01
CA CYS A 141 -3.07 -15.33 3.28
C CYS A 141 -4.57 -15.60 3.37
N ARG A 142 -5.08 -16.57 2.61
CA ARG A 142 -6.49 -16.95 2.69
C ARG A 142 -6.78 -17.55 4.06
N ALA A 143 -5.96 -18.47 4.55
CA ALA A 143 -6.17 -19.09 5.85
C ALA A 143 -6.07 -18.08 7.01
N ASP A 144 -5.07 -17.20 6.97
CA ASP A 144 -4.77 -16.29 8.08
C ASP A 144 -5.73 -15.09 8.16
N TYR A 145 -6.25 -14.62 7.02
CA TYR A 145 -7.10 -13.43 6.94
C TYR A 145 -8.45 -13.72 6.24
N PRO A 146 -9.36 -14.47 6.91
CA PRO A 146 -10.59 -14.97 6.29
C PRO A 146 -11.71 -13.94 6.12
N ASN A 147 -11.54 -12.74 6.66
CA ASN A 147 -12.59 -11.73 6.74
C ASN A 147 -12.75 -10.93 5.44
N TYR A 148 -13.81 -10.12 5.39
CA TYR A 148 -14.04 -9.11 4.35
C TYR A 148 -14.17 -7.72 4.98
N PRO A 149 -13.32 -6.75 4.59
CA PRO A 149 -12.08 -6.96 3.84
C PRO A 149 -11.10 -7.86 4.62
N ALA A 150 -10.13 -8.48 3.94
CA ALA A 150 -9.01 -9.10 4.63
C ALA A 150 -8.13 -7.98 5.20
N GLU A 151 -8.16 -7.84 6.52
CA GLU A 151 -7.37 -6.84 7.24
C GLU A 151 -6.07 -7.46 7.74
N ILE A 152 -4.96 -6.99 7.19
CA ILE A 152 -3.63 -7.56 7.42
C ILE A 152 -2.82 -6.52 8.19
N PRO A 153 -2.29 -6.83 9.39
CA PRO A 153 -1.46 -5.90 10.14
C PRO A 153 -0.21 -5.50 9.36
N ILE A 154 0.07 -4.20 9.32
CA ILE A 154 1.25 -3.62 8.68
C ILE A 154 1.85 -2.58 9.60
N ASP A 155 3.15 -2.69 9.84
CA ASP A 155 3.93 -1.60 10.44
C ASP A 155 4.47 -0.69 9.34
N TYR A 156 3.89 0.51 9.23
CA TYR A 156 4.29 1.51 8.25
C TYR A 156 5.51 2.35 8.67
N SER A 157 6.10 2.10 9.85
CA SER A 157 7.20 2.91 10.40
C SER A 157 8.47 2.96 9.54
N SER A 158 8.66 1.99 8.65
CA SER A 158 9.78 1.98 7.69
C SER A 158 9.64 3.01 6.58
N CYS A 159 8.44 3.55 6.34
CA CYS A 159 8.25 4.60 5.34
C CYS A 159 8.71 5.97 5.89
N SER A 160 9.62 6.63 5.16
CA SER A 160 10.08 7.98 5.46
C SER A 160 9.99 8.88 4.23
N GLY A 161 9.09 9.86 4.26
CA GLY A 161 8.77 10.70 3.11
C GLY A 161 7.83 9.98 2.13
N ASP A 162 8.17 9.98 0.85
CA ASP A 162 7.44 9.28 -0.20
C ASP A 162 7.98 7.85 -0.34
N CYS A 163 7.10 6.85 -0.23
CA CYS A 163 7.46 5.45 -0.31
C CYS A 163 6.50 4.70 -1.24
N THR A 164 6.89 3.48 -1.61
CA THR A 164 6.03 2.54 -2.33
C THR A 164 5.64 1.39 -1.41
N PHE A 165 4.34 1.27 -1.15
CA PHE A 165 3.79 0.05 -0.57
C PHE A 165 3.52 -0.95 -1.70
N THR A 166 4.01 -2.18 -1.58
CA THR A 166 3.75 -3.25 -2.55
C THR A 166 3.21 -4.48 -1.83
N PHE A 167 2.07 -4.98 -2.30
CA PHE A 167 1.50 -6.24 -1.84
C PHE A 167 1.64 -7.31 -2.91
N TYR A 168 2.12 -8.48 -2.48
CA TYR A 168 2.29 -9.69 -3.28
C TYR A 168 1.40 -10.78 -2.73
N TRP A 169 0.67 -11.47 -3.60
CA TRP A 169 -0.08 -12.67 -3.28
C TRP A 169 -0.02 -13.63 -4.47
N MET A 170 0.20 -14.91 -4.20
CA MET A 170 0.20 -15.94 -5.24
C MET A 170 -0.86 -16.99 -4.92
N ALA A 171 -1.82 -17.18 -5.83
CA ALA A 171 -2.87 -18.19 -5.66
C ALA A 171 -2.45 -19.52 -6.30
N LEU A 172 -2.52 -20.60 -5.53
CA LEU A 172 -2.01 -21.94 -5.86
C LEU A 172 -3.14 -22.95 -6.13
N HIS A 173 -4.28 -22.48 -6.64
CA HIS A 173 -5.49 -23.30 -6.81
C HIS A 173 -5.47 -24.21 -8.04
N GLU A 174 -4.53 -23.99 -8.95
CA GLU A 174 -4.26 -24.80 -10.14
C GLU A 174 -2.76 -24.80 -10.45
N PRO A 175 -2.25 -25.68 -11.34
CA PRO A 175 -0.82 -25.73 -11.67
C PRO A 175 -0.23 -24.47 -12.31
N ASN A 176 -1.08 -23.61 -12.87
CA ASN A 176 -0.73 -22.27 -13.34
C ASN A 176 -1.00 -21.28 -12.20
N TRP A 177 0.02 -21.01 -11.40
CA TRP A 177 -0.10 -20.17 -10.22
C TRP A 177 -0.32 -18.72 -10.63
N GLN A 178 -1.36 -18.11 -10.08
CA GLN A 178 -1.73 -16.75 -10.43
C GLN A 178 -1.00 -15.75 -9.54
N VAL A 179 -0.27 -14.83 -10.16
CA VAL A 179 0.55 -13.81 -9.50
C VAL A 179 -0.26 -12.53 -9.38
N TYR A 180 -0.53 -12.09 -8.15
CA TYR A 180 -1.17 -10.81 -7.84
C TYR A 180 -0.16 -9.88 -7.18
N LYS A 181 0.10 -8.76 -7.81
CA LYS A 181 0.96 -7.68 -7.34
C LYS A 181 0.25 -6.36 -7.54
N GLN A 182 0.16 -5.58 -6.48
CA GLN A 182 -0.42 -4.24 -6.51
C GLN A 182 0.43 -3.30 -5.66
N CYS A 183 0.64 -2.10 -6.17
CA CYS A 183 1.37 -1.05 -5.49
C CYS A 183 0.46 0.12 -5.12
N ALA A 184 0.85 0.85 -4.09
CA ALA A 184 0.30 2.15 -3.77
C ALA A 184 1.43 3.12 -3.41
N PRO A 185 1.44 4.36 -3.96
CA PRO A 185 2.28 5.41 -3.42
C PRO A 185 1.77 5.76 -2.02
N ILE A 186 2.66 5.83 -1.03
CA ILE A 186 2.31 6.14 0.35
C ILE A 186 3.24 7.20 0.94
N THR A 187 2.74 7.89 1.97
CA THR A 187 3.56 8.74 2.84
C THR A 187 3.25 8.39 4.29
N ASN A 188 4.25 8.39 5.17
CA ASN A 188 4.01 8.22 6.59
C ASN A 188 4.32 9.52 7.32
N GLY A 189 3.26 10.32 7.54
CA GLY A 189 3.33 11.68 8.07
C GLY A 189 4.22 11.84 9.30
N SER A 190 5.47 12.22 9.08
CA SER A 190 6.27 12.93 10.08
C SER A 190 6.00 14.42 9.97
N GLY A 191 4.75 14.85 10.16
CA GLY A 191 4.38 16.24 10.43
C GLY A 191 5.13 17.35 9.67
N VAL A 192 5.37 17.21 8.36
CA VAL A 192 5.70 18.37 7.52
C VAL A 192 4.48 18.63 6.67
N LEU A 193 3.56 19.42 7.22
CA LEU A 193 2.75 20.28 6.38
C LEU A 193 3.73 20.99 5.45
N SER A 194 3.60 20.80 4.15
CA SER A 194 4.19 21.70 3.17
C SER A 194 3.51 23.07 3.34
N VAL A 195 3.91 23.79 4.38
CA VAL A 195 3.66 25.22 4.47
C VAL A 195 4.54 25.81 3.40
N SER A 196 3.93 26.15 2.27
CA SER A 196 4.52 27.15 1.37
C SER A 196 4.93 28.33 2.27
N PRO A 197 6.19 28.78 2.28
CA PRO A 197 6.58 29.87 3.16
C PRO A 197 5.71 31.08 2.80
N ALA A 198 4.76 31.40 3.67
CA ALA A 198 4.07 32.66 3.58
C ALA A 198 5.11 33.71 3.99
N SER A 199 5.51 34.57 3.07
CA SER A 199 6.26 35.77 3.41
C SER A 199 5.34 36.69 4.20
N ILE A 200 5.62 36.84 5.49
CA ILE A 200 4.93 37.82 6.34
C ILE A 200 5.74 39.11 6.22
N ASP A 201 5.06 40.19 5.83
CA ASP A 201 5.65 41.53 5.83
C ASP A 201 6.15 41.87 7.24
N HIS A 202 7.32 42.51 7.36
CA HIS A 202 7.95 42.81 8.66
C HIS A 202 6.99 43.58 9.59
N ASP A 203 6.11 44.41 9.04
CA ASP A 203 5.16 45.24 9.80
C ASP A 203 3.92 44.46 10.25
N LYS A 204 3.82 43.17 9.91
CA LYS A 204 2.72 42.25 10.27
C LYS A 204 3.14 41.17 11.26
N VAL A 205 4.37 41.21 11.77
CA VAL A 205 4.82 40.31 12.84
C VAL A 205 4.26 40.79 14.17
N GLU A 206 3.15 40.20 14.61
CA GLU A 206 2.65 40.41 15.96
C GLU A 206 3.37 39.50 16.97
N PRO A 207 3.73 39.99 18.17
CA PRO A 207 4.31 39.15 19.21
C PRO A 207 3.32 38.06 19.60
N PHE A 208 3.70 36.80 19.42
CA PHE A 208 2.93 35.67 19.92
C PHE A 208 2.80 35.76 21.46
N PRO A 209 1.60 35.58 22.04
CA PRO A 209 1.44 35.52 23.47
C PRO A 209 2.29 34.38 24.04
N GLN A 210 3.31 34.70 24.83
CA GLN A 210 4.03 33.67 25.56
C GLN A 210 3.12 33.10 26.65
N PRO A 211 2.98 31.77 26.76
CA PRO A 211 2.27 31.17 27.87
C PRO A 211 2.90 31.61 29.19
N GLY A 212 2.07 31.88 30.19
CA GLY A 212 2.54 32.31 31.50
C GLY A 212 3.44 31.25 32.15
N PRO A 213 4.42 31.65 32.98
CA PRO A 213 5.31 30.72 33.65
C PRO A 213 4.51 29.76 34.55
N THR A 214 4.66 28.46 34.32
CA THR A 214 3.90 27.40 34.99
C THR A 214 4.67 26.80 36.17
N THR A 215 6.01 26.85 36.11
CA THR A 215 6.88 26.27 37.14
C THR A 215 7.45 27.32 38.09
N ILE A 216 7.89 26.88 39.28
CA ILE A 216 8.53 27.75 40.27
C ILE A 216 9.82 28.39 39.71
N SER A 217 10.57 27.63 38.90
CA SER A 217 11.79 28.13 38.25
C SER A 217 11.48 29.18 37.18
N GLU A 218 10.45 28.97 36.37
CA GLU A 218 9.99 29.95 35.37
C GLU A 218 9.47 31.24 36.03
N LYS A 219 8.75 31.13 37.16
CA LYS A 219 8.29 32.30 37.92
C LYS A 219 9.45 33.08 38.54
N ALA A 220 10.50 32.39 38.98
CA ALA A 220 11.72 33.02 39.49
C ALA A 220 12.51 33.72 38.37
N ALA A 221 12.60 33.11 37.19
CA ALA A 221 13.27 33.69 36.02
C ALA A 221 12.62 34.99 35.54
N VAL A 222 11.28 35.09 35.61
CA VAL A 222 10.57 36.36 35.33
C VAL A 222 10.92 37.44 36.35
N LYS A 223 11.09 37.08 37.63
CA LYS A 223 11.39 38.02 38.72
C LYS A 223 12.83 38.57 38.66
N PHE A 224 13.77 37.84 38.07
CA PHE A 224 15.18 38.23 37.97
C PHE A 224 15.60 38.66 36.55
N LYS A 225 14.64 38.92 35.65
CA LYS A 225 14.93 39.36 34.29
C LYS A 225 15.70 40.69 34.32
N PRO A 226 16.94 40.77 33.83
CA PRO A 226 17.69 42.01 33.83
C PRO A 226 17.01 43.00 32.87
N GLN A 227 16.61 44.16 33.39
CA GLN A 227 16.10 45.25 32.57
C GLN A 227 17.30 45.97 31.95
N TRP A 228 17.57 45.68 30.68
CA TRP A 228 18.46 46.53 29.88
C TRP A 228 17.77 47.88 29.71
N LEU A 229 18.36 48.92 30.31
CA LEU A 229 17.97 50.31 30.10
C LEU A 229 17.99 50.59 28.58
N ALA A 230 16.85 51.01 28.04
CA ALA A 230 16.70 51.38 26.65
C ALA A 230 17.74 52.45 26.28
N ALA A 231 18.59 52.13 25.31
CA ALA A 231 19.54 53.05 24.72
C ALA A 231 18.79 54.15 23.95
N VAL A 232 18.94 55.38 24.46
CA VAL A 232 18.99 56.68 23.78
C VAL A 232 18.46 56.74 22.34
N VAL A 233 17.33 57.45 22.19
CA VAL A 233 16.86 58.02 20.91
C VAL A 233 17.85 59.10 20.47
N ILE A 234 18.47 58.94 19.30
CA ILE A 234 19.20 60.01 18.61
C ILE A 234 18.20 60.70 17.67
N PRO A 235 17.87 61.99 17.85
CA PRO A 235 17.02 62.70 16.92
C PRO A 235 17.82 63.11 15.68
N THR A 236 17.30 62.74 14.52
CA THR A 236 17.70 63.23 13.21
C THR A 236 17.48 64.74 13.14
N LEU A 237 18.54 65.51 12.89
CA LEU A 237 18.45 66.91 12.46
C LEU A 237 18.43 66.96 10.92
N LEU A 238 17.61 67.89 10.43
CA LEU A 238 17.39 68.30 9.03
C LEU A 238 18.66 68.37 8.18
#